data_AF-A0A348V006-F1
#
_entry.id   AF-A0A348V006-F1
#
_cell.length_a   1.000
_cell.length_b   1.000
_cell.length_c   1.000
_cell.angle_alpha   90.00
_cell.angle_beta   90.00
_cell.angle_gamma   90.00
#
_symmetry.space_group_name_H-M   'P 1'
#
loop_
_entity.id
_entity.type
_entity.pdbx_description
1 polymer ?
#
loop_
_entity_poly.entity_id
_entity_poly.type
_entity_poly.pdbx_seq_one_letter_code
_entity_poly.pdbx_strand_id
1 'polypeptide(L)'
;WPRRDLPHHYWVFVEGRRFHSNQLNTWILPPERNITIINFTVIRDRYTVRDRYTLVNDALSPQEIERLTRRPVTKVSLREVQKPEEAGSGLDEVRIYRPQIKQEQVTPKNSLPREEAEKKIRLAEEAGPEQVEVIHRQESSLLERTQKLELEQLKRKAEEETRQAPPQEKQRKLTELQARIEELKKKHEQEKQELQKRQAEEKKVIRKEDLRRKSEEEKK
;
A
#
# COMPACT_ATOMS: atom_id res chain seq x y z
N TRP A 1 0.30 -8.64 12.86
CA TRP A 1 1.03 -8.02 11.74
C TRP A 1 1.96 -6.90 12.23
N PRO A 2 3.28 -7.11 12.36
CA PRO A 2 4.19 -6.06 12.79
C PRO A 2 4.83 -5.36 11.59
N ARG A 3 4.47 -4.09 11.41
CA ARG A 3 4.84 -3.27 10.24
C ARG A 3 6.21 -2.63 10.44
N ARG A 4 7.26 -3.21 9.85
CA ARG A 4 8.44 -2.44 9.40
C ARG A 4 8.79 -2.71 7.94
N ASP A 5 8.59 -3.94 7.47
CA ASP A 5 8.92 -4.30 6.10
C ASP A 5 7.70 -4.48 5.19
N LEU A 6 7.83 -4.00 3.95
CA LEU A 6 6.87 -4.28 2.91
C LEU A 6 6.92 -5.77 2.60
N PRO A 7 5.78 -6.47 2.51
CA PRO A 7 5.76 -7.90 2.25
C PRO A 7 6.35 -8.23 0.89
N HIS A 8 7.29 -9.18 0.85
CA HIS A 8 7.98 -9.56 -0.40
C HIS A 8 7.21 -10.57 -1.27
N HIS A 9 6.13 -11.17 -0.77
CA HIS A 9 5.48 -12.34 -1.37
C HIS A 9 4.03 -12.11 -1.81
N TYR A 10 3.49 -10.90 -1.67
CA TYR A 10 2.15 -10.56 -2.18
C TYR A 10 2.01 -9.08 -2.53
N TRP A 11 0.98 -8.79 -3.31
CA TRP A 11 0.60 -7.44 -3.69
C TRP A 11 0.04 -6.66 -2.51
N VAL A 12 0.55 -5.46 -2.31
CA VAL A 12 -0.02 -4.49 -1.36
C VAL A 12 -0.70 -3.35 -2.11
N PHE A 13 -1.84 -2.91 -1.58
CA PHE A 13 -2.57 -1.78 -2.14
C PHE A 13 -2.56 -0.62 -1.15
N VAL A 14 -2.42 0.59 -1.68
CA VAL A 14 -2.36 1.84 -0.91
C VAL A 14 -3.38 2.81 -1.48
N GLU A 15 -3.99 3.65 -0.63
CA GLU A 15 -4.86 4.73 -1.09
C GLU A 15 -4.08 5.64 -2.06
N GLY A 16 -4.57 5.82 -3.29
CA GLY A 16 -3.85 6.58 -4.33
C GLY A 16 -3.49 8.02 -3.91
N ARG A 17 -4.28 8.64 -3.03
CA ARG A 17 -4.00 9.98 -2.46
C ARG A 17 -2.83 10.03 -1.49
N ARG A 18 -2.34 8.87 -1.04
CA ARG A 18 -1.29 8.69 -0.04
C ARG A 18 -0.08 7.97 -0.60
N PHE A 19 -0.05 7.71 -1.91
CA PHE A 19 1.04 7.02 -2.59
C PHE A 19 2.40 7.73 -2.45
N HIS A 20 2.41 9.04 -2.25
CA HIS A 20 3.62 9.84 -2.04
C HIS A 20 4.03 9.97 -0.56
N SER A 21 3.38 9.24 0.36
CA SER A 21 3.67 9.30 1.79
C SER A 21 4.98 8.57 2.10
N ASN A 22 5.90 9.20 2.85
CA ASN A 22 7.12 8.54 3.33
C ASN A 22 6.82 7.35 4.27
N GLN A 23 5.63 7.34 4.87
CA GLN A 23 5.15 6.25 5.71
C GLN A 23 4.07 5.48 4.95
N LEU A 24 4.45 4.75 3.89
CA LEU A 24 3.50 3.96 3.11
C LEU A 24 2.84 2.86 3.94
N ASN A 25 3.58 2.25 4.87
CA ASN A 25 3.12 1.18 5.74
C ASN A 25 1.80 1.53 6.45
N THR A 26 1.68 2.78 6.89
CA THR A 26 0.51 3.36 7.56
C THR A 26 -0.75 3.34 6.68
N TRP A 27 -0.61 3.39 5.36
CA TRP A 27 -1.71 3.52 4.41
C TRP A 27 -1.98 2.25 3.60
N ILE A 28 -1.30 1.14 3.94
CA ILE A 28 -1.55 -0.16 3.32
C ILE A 28 -2.95 -0.63 3.72
N LEU A 29 -3.73 -0.99 2.71
CA LEU A 29 -5.06 -1.53 2.87
C LEU A 29 -5.01 -2.97 3.39
N PRO A 30 -6.01 -3.40 4.17
CA PRO A 30 -6.07 -4.77 4.66
C PRO A 30 -6.13 -5.79 3.50
N PRO A 31 -5.48 -6.96 3.65
CA PRO A 31 -5.38 -7.96 2.59
C PRO A 31 -6.73 -8.51 2.13
N GLU A 32 -7.77 -8.44 2.97
CA GLU A 32 -9.14 -8.83 2.66
C GLU A 32 -9.68 -8.05 1.44
N ARG A 33 -9.21 -6.82 1.20
CA ARG A 33 -9.57 -6.03 0.02
C ARG A 33 -8.79 -6.38 -1.24
N ASN A 34 -7.68 -7.12 -1.15
CA ASN A 34 -6.75 -7.29 -2.26
C ASN A 34 -7.44 -7.89 -3.48
N ILE A 35 -8.26 -8.93 -3.29
CA ILE A 35 -8.98 -9.60 -4.40
C ILE A 35 -9.93 -8.62 -5.08
N THR A 36 -10.72 -7.88 -4.30
CA THR A 36 -11.63 -6.86 -4.80
C THR A 36 -10.87 -5.81 -5.63
N ILE A 37 -9.77 -5.28 -5.08
CA ILE A 37 -8.97 -4.26 -5.76
C ILE A 37 -8.35 -4.81 -7.04
N ILE A 38 -7.78 -6.02 -7.02
CA ILE A 38 -7.20 -6.69 -8.20
C ILE A 38 -8.24 -6.78 -9.33
N ASN A 39 -9.46 -7.21 -9.01
CA ASN A 39 -10.55 -7.34 -10.00
C ASN A 39 -10.97 -6.00 -10.61
N PHE A 40 -10.70 -4.88 -9.94
CA PHE A 40 -11.00 -3.53 -10.42
C PHE A 40 -9.78 -2.77 -10.96
N THR A 41 -8.58 -3.35 -10.86
CA THR A 41 -7.36 -2.72 -11.37
C THR A 41 -7.22 -2.91 -12.87
N VAL A 42 -6.82 -1.83 -13.54
CA VAL A 42 -6.44 -1.86 -14.96
C VAL A 42 -4.94 -1.64 -15.03
N ILE A 43 -4.24 -2.55 -15.69
CA ILE A 43 -2.82 -2.36 -15.98
C ILE A 43 -2.69 -1.19 -16.96
N ARG A 44 -2.00 -0.14 -16.53
CA ARG A 44 -1.64 1.00 -17.39
C ARG A 44 -0.12 1.02 -17.48
N ASP A 45 0.41 0.31 -18.46
CA ASP A 45 1.83 0.26 -18.77
C ASP A 45 2.09 0.96 -20.12
N ARG A 46 2.91 2.00 -20.05
CA ARG A 46 3.45 2.67 -21.23
C ARG A 46 4.84 3.13 -20.86
N TYR A 47 5.76 2.17 -20.86
CA TYR A 47 7.15 2.47 -20.62
C TYR A 47 7.78 2.92 -21.92
N THR A 48 8.37 4.11 -21.91
CA THR A 48 9.23 4.58 -22.99
C THR A 48 10.66 4.65 -22.49
N VAL A 49 11.56 4.27 -23.37
CA VAL A 49 13.00 4.40 -23.16
C VAL A 49 13.40 5.70 -23.84
N ARG A 50 13.56 6.77 -23.06
CA ARG A 50 13.91 8.09 -23.60
C ARG A 50 15.39 8.20 -23.95
N ASP A 51 16.23 7.43 -23.24
CA ASP A 51 17.67 7.28 -23.46
C ASP A 51 18.07 5.82 -23.21
N ARG A 52 19.33 5.43 -23.48
CA ARG A 52 19.84 4.04 -23.31
C ARG A 52 19.63 3.44 -21.89
N TYR A 53 19.38 4.28 -20.87
CA TYR A 53 19.25 3.85 -19.47
C TYR A 53 18.03 4.42 -18.72
N THR A 54 17.25 5.31 -19.35
CA THR A 54 16.15 6.03 -18.68
C THR A 54 14.82 5.40 -19.05
N LEU A 55 14.27 4.59 -18.15
CA LEU A 55 12.93 4.03 -18.27
C LEU A 55 11.92 5.01 -17.67
N VAL A 56 11.02 5.54 -18.48
CA VAL A 56 9.96 6.47 -18.03
C VAL A 56 8.61 5.79 -18.20
N ASN A 57 7.77 5.83 -17.18
CA ASN A 57 6.37 5.41 -17.30
C ASN A 57 5.52 6.59 -17.78
N ASP A 58 5.21 6.63 -19.07
CA ASP A 58 4.35 7.63 -19.71
C ASP A 58 2.85 7.31 -19.54
N ALA A 59 2.48 6.22 -18.86
CA ALA A 59 1.07 5.87 -18.67
C ALA A 59 0.36 6.76 -17.65
N LEU A 60 1.12 7.42 -16.78
CA LEU A 60 0.61 8.32 -15.74
C LEU A 60 1.06 9.74 -16.05
N SER A 61 0.11 10.60 -16.43
CA SER A 61 0.41 12.02 -16.62
C SER A 61 0.58 12.73 -15.27
N PRO A 62 1.44 13.76 -15.16
CA PRO A 62 1.55 14.58 -13.96
C PRO A 62 0.19 15.14 -13.53
N GLN A 63 -0.64 15.59 -14.47
CA GLN A 63 -1.97 16.14 -14.20
C GLN A 63 -2.92 15.13 -13.57
N GLU A 64 -2.88 13.85 -14.00
CA GLU A 64 -3.66 12.79 -13.36
C GLU A 64 -3.21 12.56 -11.92
N ILE A 65 -1.89 12.57 -11.66
CA ILE A 65 -1.32 12.42 -10.33
C ILE A 65 -1.70 13.60 -9.44
N GLU A 66 -1.64 14.83 -9.95
CA GLU A 66 -2.03 16.04 -9.24
C GLU A 66 -3.51 16.01 -8.88
N ARG A 67 -4.38 15.61 -9.82
CA ARG A 67 -5.81 15.44 -9.56
C ARG A 67 -6.10 14.36 -8.52
N LEU A 68 -5.35 13.25 -8.57
CA LEU A 68 -5.50 12.14 -7.62
C LEU A 68 -5.05 12.55 -6.22
N THR A 69 -3.84 13.09 -6.09
CA THR A 69 -3.20 13.42 -4.81
C THR A 69 -3.63 14.77 -4.25
N ARG A 70 -4.24 15.63 -5.07
CA ARG A 70 -4.53 17.05 -4.78
C ARG A 70 -3.29 17.82 -4.38
N ARG A 71 -2.13 17.44 -4.90
CA ARG A 71 -0.84 18.09 -4.66
C ARG A 71 -0.15 18.35 -5.99
N PRO A 72 0.50 19.51 -6.16
CA PRO A 72 1.28 19.78 -7.36
C PRO A 72 2.45 18.80 -7.47
N VAL A 73 2.76 18.36 -8.68
CA VAL A 73 3.92 17.52 -8.98
C VAL A 73 5.08 18.45 -9.32
N THR A 74 6.05 18.54 -8.41
CA THR A 74 7.28 19.31 -8.66
C THR A 74 8.15 18.59 -9.68
N LYS A 75 8.44 19.27 -10.80
CA LYS A 75 9.40 18.78 -11.78
C LYS A 75 10.81 19.08 -11.29
N VAL A 76 11.66 18.06 -11.26
CA VAL A 76 13.07 18.19 -10.87
C VAL A 76 13.95 17.65 -12.00
N SER A 77 15.10 18.31 -12.21
CA SER A 77 16.14 17.82 -13.11
C SER A 77 16.90 16.68 -12.46
N LEU A 78 17.10 15.58 -13.18
CA LEU A 78 17.90 14.45 -12.73
C LEU A 78 19.32 14.60 -13.26
N ARG A 79 20.31 14.55 -12.36
CA ARG A 79 21.73 14.58 -12.72
C ARG A 79 22.45 13.39 -12.09
N GLU A 80 23.18 12.64 -12.91
CA GLU A 80 24.06 11.60 -12.40
C GLU A 80 25.39 12.21 -11.93
N VAL A 81 25.82 11.84 -10.72
CA VAL A 81 27.10 12.26 -10.13
C VAL A 81 28.04 11.06 -10.00
N GLN A 82 29.35 11.31 -10.03
CA GLN A 82 30.38 10.26 -9.96
C GLN A 82 30.79 9.89 -8.53
N LYS A 83 30.44 10.72 -7.54
CA LYS A 83 30.82 10.52 -6.15
C LYS A 83 29.60 10.46 -5.24
N PRO A 84 29.58 9.56 -4.24
CA PRO A 84 28.48 9.45 -3.29
C PRO A 84 28.27 10.73 -2.46
N GLU A 85 29.33 11.49 -2.17
CA GLU A 85 29.27 12.73 -1.38
C GLU A 85 28.55 13.87 -2.11
N GLU A 86 28.46 13.78 -3.44
CA GLU A 86 27.78 14.77 -4.29
C GLU A 86 26.30 14.43 -4.50
N ALA A 87 25.85 13.26 -4.03
CA ALA A 87 24.45 12.85 -4.10
C ALA A 87 23.60 13.63 -3.11
N GLY A 88 22.38 13.97 -3.52
CA GLY A 88 21.46 14.73 -2.67
C GLY A 88 20.32 15.35 -3.45
N SER A 89 19.41 15.98 -2.71
CA SER A 89 18.27 16.73 -3.25
C SER A 89 18.51 18.23 -3.09
N GLY A 90 18.59 18.95 -4.20
CA GLY A 90 18.42 20.41 -4.26
C GLY A 90 16.95 20.80 -4.45
N LEU A 91 16.67 22.10 -4.58
CA LEU A 91 15.30 22.60 -4.83
C LEU A 91 14.76 22.11 -6.18
N ASP A 92 15.56 22.19 -7.24
CA ASP A 92 15.14 21.88 -8.62
C ASP A 92 15.95 20.74 -9.26
N GLU A 93 16.90 20.16 -8.52
CA GLU A 93 17.83 19.15 -9.02
C GLU A 93 17.97 17.98 -8.04
N VAL A 94 17.86 16.76 -8.53
CA VAL A 94 18.15 15.53 -7.79
C VAL A 94 19.42 14.91 -8.36
N ARG A 95 20.45 14.80 -7.50
CA ARG A 95 21.74 14.22 -7.85
C ARG A 95 21.78 12.77 -7.40
N ILE A 96 21.86 11.86 -8.35
CA ILE A 96 21.87 10.42 -8.09
C ILE A 96 23.28 9.88 -8.35
N TYR A 97 23.88 9.30 -7.33
CA TYR A 97 25.12 8.54 -7.49
C TYR A 97 24.80 7.13 -7.97
N ARG A 98 25.34 6.74 -9.13
CA ARG A 98 25.24 5.37 -9.63
C ARG A 98 26.60 4.67 -9.43
N PRO A 99 26.74 3.78 -8.44
CA PRO A 99 27.99 3.07 -8.22
C PRO A 99 28.29 2.15 -9.42
N GLN A 100 29.53 2.19 -9.91
CA GLN A 100 30.03 1.19 -10.85
C GLN A 100 30.39 -0.07 -10.06
N ILE A 101 29.46 -1.03 -10.01
CA ILE A 101 29.68 -2.31 -9.34
C ILE A 101 30.60 -3.16 -10.21
N LYS A 102 31.87 -3.28 -9.81
CA LYS A 102 32.77 -4.31 -10.36
C LYS A 102 32.42 -5.64 -9.66
N GLN A 103 32.24 -6.70 -10.43
CA GLN A 103 32.05 -8.04 -9.88
C GLN A 103 33.38 -8.55 -9.33
N GLU A 104 33.74 -8.12 -8.12
CA GLU A 104 34.81 -8.72 -7.34
C GLU A 104 34.20 -9.68 -6.31
N GLN A 105 34.80 -10.85 -6.12
CA GLN A 105 34.43 -11.79 -5.06
C GLN A 105 34.89 -11.22 -3.71
N VAL A 106 34.09 -10.32 -3.15
CA VAL A 106 34.36 -9.73 -1.83
C VAL A 106 33.50 -10.45 -0.79
N THR A 107 34.15 -11.14 0.14
CA THR A 107 33.50 -11.70 1.32
C THR A 107 33.10 -10.55 2.27
N PRO A 108 31.84 -10.45 2.73
CA PRO A 108 31.42 -9.37 3.61
C PRO A 108 32.21 -9.38 4.92
N LYS A 109 32.60 -8.19 5.41
CA LYS A 109 33.44 -8.02 6.61
C LYS A 109 32.76 -8.51 7.89
N ASN A 110 31.42 -8.48 7.91
CA ASN A 110 30.59 -9.02 8.97
C ASN A 110 29.49 -9.87 8.34
N SER A 111 29.47 -11.17 8.64
CA SER A 111 28.38 -12.08 8.29
C SER A 111 27.77 -12.62 9.58
N LEU A 112 26.47 -12.42 9.77
CA LEU A 112 25.75 -13.08 10.85
C LEU A 112 25.32 -14.48 10.39
N PRO A 113 25.44 -15.50 11.25
CA PRO A 113 24.78 -16.78 11.02
C PRO A 113 23.28 -16.56 10.83
N ARG A 114 22.68 -17.31 9.89
CA ARG A 114 21.26 -17.17 9.55
C ARG A 114 20.34 -17.24 10.77
N GLU A 115 20.59 -18.17 11.69
CA GLU A 115 19.78 -18.33 12.90
C GLU A 115 19.83 -17.13 13.84
N GLU A 116 21.00 -16.50 13.98
CA GLU A 116 21.15 -15.30 14.82
C GLU A 116 20.51 -14.07 14.17
N ALA A 117 20.64 -13.96 12.83
CA ALA A 117 19.96 -12.93 12.06
C ALA A 117 18.44 -13.06 12.21
N GLU A 118 17.90 -14.27 12.04
CA GLU A 118 16.47 -14.56 12.21
C GLU A 118 15.98 -14.25 13.63
N LYS A 119 16.77 -14.58 14.67
CA LYS A 119 16.43 -14.23 16.07
C LYS A 119 16.39 -12.72 16.31
N LYS A 120 17.37 -11.98 15.80
CA LYS A 120 17.43 -10.50 15.94
C LYS A 120 16.30 -9.81 15.19
N ILE A 121 15.96 -10.31 14.00
CA ILE A 121 14.83 -9.80 13.20
C ILE A 121 13.52 -10.05 13.95
N ARG A 122 13.28 -11.28 14.44
CA ARG A 122 12.08 -11.61 15.23
C ARG A 122 11.90 -10.71 16.45
N LEU A 123 12.96 -10.49 17.25
CA LEU A 123 12.88 -9.63 18.44
C LEU A 123 12.52 -8.17 18.09
N ALA A 124 12.99 -7.67 16.94
CA ALA A 124 12.72 -6.31 16.48
C ALA A 124 11.30 -6.16 15.88
N GLU A 125 10.69 -7.27 15.47
CA GLU A 125 9.36 -7.35 14.88
C GLU A 125 8.24 -7.57 15.91
N GLU A 126 8.54 -7.90 17.17
CA GLU A 126 7.49 -8.17 18.16
C GLU A 126 6.81 -6.87 18.64
N ALA A 127 5.69 -6.51 17.99
CA ALA A 127 4.84 -5.41 18.42
C ALA A 127 4.10 -5.80 19.71
N GLY A 128 4.16 -4.94 20.74
CA GLY A 128 3.41 -5.13 21.98
C GLY A 128 1.88 -5.06 21.77
N PRO A 129 1.08 -5.53 22.75
CA PRO A 129 -0.38 -5.62 22.65
C PRO A 129 -1.06 -4.28 22.37
N GLU A 130 -0.58 -3.18 22.96
CA GLU A 130 -1.12 -1.83 22.72
C GLU A 130 -0.90 -1.38 21.27
N GLN A 131 0.27 -1.70 20.69
CA GLN A 131 0.61 -1.31 19.33
C GLN A 131 -0.23 -2.08 18.31
N VAL A 132 -0.57 -3.34 18.60
CA VAL A 132 -1.45 -4.17 17.77
C VAL A 132 -2.87 -3.60 17.74
N GLU A 133 -3.38 -3.13 18.87
CA GLU A 133 -4.73 -2.55 18.90
C GLU A 133 -4.82 -1.25 18.07
N VAL A 134 -3.77 -0.41 18.12
CA VAL A 134 -3.67 0.78 17.27
C VAL A 134 -3.66 0.39 15.79
N ILE A 135 -2.89 -0.65 15.42
CA ILE A 135 -2.86 -1.17 14.05
C ILE A 135 -4.24 -1.67 13.61
N HIS A 136 -4.93 -2.46 14.44
CA HIS A 136 -6.26 -2.98 14.12
C HIS A 136 -7.29 -1.87 13.93
N ARG A 137 -7.29 -0.86 14.80
CA ARG A 137 -8.18 0.32 14.64
C ARG A 137 -7.90 1.05 13.34
N GLN A 138 -6.63 1.20 12.99
CA GLN A 138 -6.22 1.84 11.76
C GLN A 138 -6.65 1.06 10.52
N GLU A 139 -6.44 -0.26 10.50
CA GLU A 139 -6.87 -1.15 9.41
C GLU A 139 -8.37 -1.05 9.17
N SER A 140 -9.17 -1.12 10.24
CA SER A 140 -10.63 -0.99 10.16
C SER A 140 -11.06 0.37 9.61
N SER A 141 -10.40 1.45 10.06
CA SER A 141 -10.66 2.80 9.55
C SER A 141 -10.33 2.94 8.06
N LEU A 142 -9.22 2.34 7.61
CA LEU A 142 -8.84 2.34 6.19
C LEU A 142 -9.82 1.53 5.34
N LEU A 143 -10.27 0.37 5.81
CA LEU A 143 -11.27 -0.45 5.15
C LEU A 143 -12.56 0.36 4.93
N GLU A 144 -13.14 0.91 6.00
CA GLU A 144 -14.39 1.67 5.92
C GLU A 144 -14.28 2.89 5.01
N ARG A 145 -13.18 3.64 5.13
CA ARG A 145 -12.94 4.82 4.30
C ARG A 145 -12.84 4.46 2.82
N THR A 146 -12.16 3.39 2.47
CA THR A 146 -12.01 2.98 1.07
C THR A 146 -13.30 2.43 0.49
N GLN A 147 -14.06 1.64 1.25
CA GLN A 147 -15.41 1.19 0.88
C GLN A 147 -16.36 2.36 0.60
N LYS A 148 -16.32 3.39 1.45
CA LYS A 148 -17.12 4.61 1.26
C LYS A 148 -16.75 5.34 -0.04
N LEU A 149 -15.46 5.51 -0.30
CA LEU A 149 -14.98 6.16 -1.53
C LEU A 149 -15.39 5.37 -2.78
N GLU A 150 -15.35 4.04 -2.72
CA GLU A 150 -15.77 3.15 -3.80
C GLU A 150 -17.26 3.31 -4.12
N LEU A 151 -18.11 3.34 -3.09
CA LEU A 151 -19.54 3.60 -3.24
C LEU A 151 -19.83 5.00 -3.81
N GLU A 152 -19.11 6.02 -3.33
CA GLU A 152 -19.23 7.39 -3.85
C GLU A 152 -18.82 7.49 -5.32
N GLN A 153 -17.72 6.83 -5.71
CA GLN A 153 -17.27 6.79 -7.11
C GLN A 153 -18.26 6.07 -8.01
N LEU A 154 -18.82 4.95 -7.55
CA LEU A 154 -19.84 4.20 -8.30
C LEU A 154 -21.09 5.05 -8.52
N LYS A 155 -21.57 5.74 -7.47
CA LYS A 155 -22.72 6.66 -7.57
C LYS A 155 -22.46 7.81 -8.55
N ARG A 156 -21.29 8.45 -8.48
CA ARG A 156 -20.93 9.55 -9.39
C ARG A 156 -20.89 9.12 -10.84
N LYS A 157 -20.23 7.99 -11.14
CA LYS A 157 -20.18 7.43 -12.51
C LYS A 157 -21.59 7.15 -13.03
N ALA A 158 -22.45 6.58 -12.19
CA ALA A 158 -23.81 6.27 -12.57
C ALA A 158 -24.69 7.51 -12.78
N GLU A 159 -24.49 8.56 -11.99
CA GLU A 159 -25.15 9.85 -12.19
C GLU A 159 -24.75 10.48 -13.53
N GLU A 160 -23.45 10.44 -13.86
CA GLU A 160 -22.93 10.90 -15.15
C GLU A 160 -23.52 10.08 -16.32
N GLU A 161 -23.54 8.75 -16.22
CA GLU A 161 -24.13 7.87 -17.23
C GLU A 161 -25.65 8.10 -17.38
N THR A 162 -26.36 8.30 -16.28
CA THR A 162 -27.80 8.58 -16.28
C THR A 162 -28.11 9.95 -16.87
N ARG A 163 -27.25 10.94 -16.63
CA ARG A 163 -27.37 12.29 -17.22
C ARG A 163 -27.22 12.27 -18.73
N GLN A 164 -26.34 11.42 -19.26
CA GLN A 164 -26.08 11.27 -20.70
C GLN A 164 -27.08 10.32 -21.40
N ALA A 165 -27.84 9.51 -20.66
CA ALA A 165 -28.72 8.49 -21.22
C ALA A 165 -30.08 9.04 -21.72
N PRO A 166 -30.67 8.46 -22.79
CA PRO A 166 -32.05 8.73 -23.21
C PRO A 166 -33.09 8.38 -22.13
N PRO A 167 -34.25 9.05 -22.07
CA PRO A 167 -35.27 8.84 -21.04
C PRO A 167 -35.73 7.37 -20.88
N GLN A 168 -35.79 6.62 -21.97
CA GLN A 168 -36.22 5.21 -21.98
C GLN A 168 -35.22 4.25 -21.31
N GLU A 169 -33.92 4.58 -21.30
CA GLU A 169 -32.87 3.74 -20.71
C GLU A 169 -32.59 4.08 -19.24
N LYS A 170 -32.97 5.28 -18.78
CA LYS A 170 -32.67 5.75 -17.41
C LYS A 170 -33.18 4.79 -16.35
N GLN A 171 -34.41 4.30 -16.50
CA GLN A 171 -35.01 3.39 -15.52
C GLN A 171 -34.23 2.08 -15.42
N ARG A 172 -33.79 1.52 -16.56
CA ARG A 172 -33.00 0.27 -16.60
C ARG A 172 -31.62 0.46 -15.96
N LYS A 173 -30.91 1.55 -16.32
CA LYS A 173 -29.60 1.88 -15.74
C LYS A 173 -29.67 2.11 -14.23
N LEU A 174 -30.75 2.72 -13.75
CA LEU A 174 -30.97 2.94 -12.32
C LEU A 174 -31.20 1.62 -11.57
N THR A 175 -31.95 0.67 -12.13
CA THR A 175 -32.11 -0.67 -11.53
C THR A 175 -30.81 -1.47 -11.54
N GLU A 176 -30.03 -1.39 -12.61
CA GLU A 176 -28.72 -2.05 -12.71
C GLU A 176 -27.74 -1.47 -11.68
N LEU A 177 -27.72 -0.14 -11.53
CA LEU A 177 -26.94 0.54 -10.51
C LEU A 177 -27.30 0.06 -9.10
N GLN A 178 -28.59 -0.02 -8.80
CA GLN A 178 -29.07 -0.47 -7.48
C GLN A 178 -28.60 -1.90 -7.19
N ALA A 179 -28.74 -2.81 -8.16
CA ALA A 179 -28.25 -4.18 -8.03
C ALA A 179 -26.73 -4.23 -7.79
N ARG A 180 -25.96 -3.42 -8.52
CA ARG A 180 -24.50 -3.34 -8.36
C ARG A 180 -24.08 -2.75 -7.01
N ILE A 181 -24.81 -1.75 -6.49
CA ILE A 181 -24.58 -1.18 -5.16
C ILE A 181 -24.89 -2.23 -4.08
N GLU A 182 -25.99 -2.96 -4.22
CA GLU A 182 -26.37 -4.05 -3.30
C GLU A 182 -25.31 -5.15 -3.26
N GLU A 183 -24.85 -5.61 -4.42
CA GLU A 183 -23.78 -6.61 -4.53
C GLU A 183 -22.48 -6.11 -3.90
N LEU A 184 -22.11 -4.87 -4.17
CA LEU A 184 -20.90 -4.26 -3.62
C LEU A 184 -20.97 -4.14 -2.10
N LYS A 185 -22.13 -3.75 -1.54
CA LYS A 185 -22.34 -3.71 -0.08
C LYS A 185 -22.20 -5.10 0.56
N LYS A 186 -22.69 -6.15 -0.09
CA LYS A 186 -22.52 -7.53 0.40
C LYS A 186 -21.05 -7.93 0.45
N LYS A 187 -20.27 -7.60 -0.59
CA LYS A 187 -18.81 -7.80 -0.60
C LYS A 187 -18.12 -7.01 0.52
N HIS A 188 -18.50 -5.75 0.72
CA HIS A 188 -17.96 -4.92 1.78
C HIS A 188 -18.21 -5.48 3.18
N GLU A 189 -19.38 -6.09 3.39
CA GLU A 189 -19.71 -6.74 4.66
C GLU A 189 -18.87 -8.02 4.89
N GLN A 190 -18.67 -8.82 3.84
CA GLN A 190 -17.78 -9.99 3.90
C GLN A 190 -16.35 -9.61 4.26
N GLU A 191 -15.79 -8.58 3.61
CA GLU A 191 -14.44 -8.07 3.91
C GLU A 191 -14.30 -7.61 5.37
N LYS A 192 -15.35 -6.99 5.95
CA LYS A 192 -15.35 -6.58 7.36
C LYS A 192 -15.34 -7.77 8.30
N GLN A 193 -16.13 -8.79 8.00
CA GLN A 193 -16.21 -10.00 8.82
C GLN A 193 -14.89 -10.77 8.82
N GLU A 194 -14.25 -10.90 7.65
CA GLU A 194 -12.92 -11.51 7.52
C GLU A 194 -11.86 -10.73 8.31
N LEU A 195 -11.87 -9.39 8.21
CA LEU A 195 -10.97 -8.53 8.97
C LEU A 195 -11.16 -8.72 10.48
N GLN A 196 -12.39 -8.69 10.96
CA GLN A 196 -12.70 -8.87 12.38
C GLN A 196 -12.25 -10.24 12.89
N LYS A 197 -12.47 -11.30 12.10
CA LYS A 197 -12.05 -12.66 12.43
C LYS A 197 -10.52 -12.72 12.57
N ARG A 198 -9.78 -12.19 11.60
CA ARG A 198 -8.30 -12.13 11.65
C ARG A 198 -7.81 -11.34 12.85
N GLN A 199 -8.35 -10.15 13.11
CA GLN A 199 -7.96 -9.32 14.24
C GLN A 199 -8.22 -10.03 15.59
N ALA A 200 -9.33 -10.76 15.70
CA ALA A 200 -9.63 -11.56 16.89
C ALA A 200 -8.64 -12.71 17.09
N GLU A 201 -8.23 -13.38 16.02
CA GLU A 201 -7.21 -14.43 16.04
C GLU A 201 -5.84 -13.88 16.45
N GLU A 202 -5.41 -12.75 15.86
CA GLU A 202 -4.15 -12.08 16.21
C GLU A 202 -4.12 -11.68 17.69
N LYS A 203 -5.19 -11.08 18.21
CA LYS A 203 -5.29 -10.71 19.63
C LYS A 203 -5.17 -11.91 20.57
N LYS A 204 -5.71 -13.08 20.19
CA LYS A 204 -5.58 -14.32 20.98
C LYS A 204 -4.14 -14.83 21.02
N VAL A 205 -3.45 -14.80 19.89
CA VAL A 205 -2.05 -15.22 19.78
C VAL A 205 -1.15 -14.33 20.64
N ILE A 206 -1.26 -13.01 20.47
CA ILE A 206 -0.43 -12.04 21.19
C ILE A 206 -0.68 -12.11 22.70
N ARG A 207 -1.95 -12.18 23.12
CA ARG A 207 -2.27 -12.33 24.55
C ARG A 207 -1.66 -13.61 25.14
N LYS A 208 -1.62 -14.70 24.38
CA LYS A 208 -0.99 -15.96 24.83
C LYS A 208 0.53 -15.83 24.92
N GLU A 209 1.16 -15.13 23.97
CA GLU A 209 2.60 -14.87 23.97
C GLU A 209 3.01 -13.93 25.12
N ASP A 210 2.25 -12.86 25.36
CA ASP A 210 2.48 -11.94 26.47
C ASP A 210 2.40 -12.65 27.83
N LEU A 211 1.41 -13.53 28.02
CA LEU A 211 1.27 -14.34 29.24
C LEU A 211 2.45 -15.30 29.41
N ARG A 212 2.93 -15.91 28.32
CA ARG A 212 4.12 -16.78 28.36
C ARG A 212 5.38 -16.01 28.76
N ARG A 213 5.62 -14.84 28.16
CA ARG A 213 6.78 -13.99 28.50
C ARG A 213 6.79 -13.59 29.97
N LYS A 214 5.66 -13.12 30.50
CA LYS A 214 5.54 -12.78 31.92
C LYS A 214 5.87 -13.97 32.84
N SER A 215 5.40 -15.17 32.47
CA SER A 215 5.69 -16.38 33.26
C SER A 215 7.15 -16.87 33.19
N GLU A 216 7.89 -16.49 32.15
CA GLU A 216 9.32 -16.79 31.99
C GLU A 216 10.20 -15.76 32.71
N GLU A 217 9.77 -14.50 32.75
CA GLU A 217 10.41 -13.44 33.54
C GLU A 217 10.27 -13.67 35.05
N GLU A 218 9.13 -14.17 35.53
CA GLU A 218 8.92 -14.50 36.95
C GLU A 218 9.72 -15.74 37.44
N LYS A 219 10.26 -16.55 36.51
CA LYS A 219 11.05 -17.75 36.83
C LYS A 219 12.57 -17.52 36.80
N LYS A 220 13.02 -16.33 36.41
CA LYS A 220 14.43 -15.92 36.41
C LYS A 220 14.76 -15.08 37.62
#